data_AF-A0A328M9L3-F1
#
_entry.id   AF-A0A328M9L3-F1
#
_cell.length_a   1.000
_cell.length_b   1.000
_cell.length_c   1.000
_cell.angle_alpha   90.00
_cell.angle_beta   90.00
_cell.angle_gamma   90.00
#
_symmetry.space_group_name_H-M   'P 1'
#
loop_
_entity.id
_entity.type
_entity.pdbx_description
1 polymer ?
#
loop_
_entity_poly.entity_id
_entity_poly.type
_entity_poly.pdbx_seq_one_letter_code
_entity_poly.pdbx_strand_id
1 'polypeptide(L)'
;MLANQARVRFEHFLLFFIILQPVLDLLTSLSIVLLKSNATVGILVRFLIMAVGGIYILIQAKEKENRKFLIYLILLAVVLGIGFINNKLVKNPIVLSEEVKFVAKALYIYIMLGSYILALKSLKKKVNISDKVRNSIVYSTLIINAIMVISISTSTDFGSYQWMKVGSRGWFYAGNELGSILAIIFPIVVLYSIQKTKSVKHVLYWIPSLLMIYSLIQVGTKVGMGSIGATLAAAIGIIVLQLLFDRRNPNKRSLVLNGLIAIILLAGVVGTFKMTPLAQNMGIHNNYLSEQNVAQQDQKEKEIKEKIKKEEKQHKVEKPEEKAKVEAEVKKELEKEQKKENQENLIFSGRQVYEERHKQFFKEAPMSQKLFGMGYAGNFKYNEQKEPDPKLIEMDFHDWFYDFGIIGFALMMIPFIYYGLRILIAFVTRFKEIFNVKYGMISASLVLALGIAYIAGHILTAPGVGIYFVVVLACLIVDLEIE
;
A
#
# COMPACT_ATOMS: atom_id res chain seq x y z
N MET A 1 24.32 -19.51 26.39
CA MET A 1 25.21 -18.67 25.56
C MET A 1 24.87 -18.75 24.06
N LEU A 2 24.80 -19.96 23.47
CA LEU A 2 24.48 -20.15 22.04
C LEU A 2 23.12 -19.57 21.60
N ALA A 3 22.06 -19.79 22.38
CA ALA A 3 20.72 -19.23 22.07
C ALA A 3 20.71 -17.68 22.05
N ASN A 4 21.53 -17.05 22.90
CA ASN A 4 21.62 -15.58 22.96
C ASN A 4 22.43 -15.04 21.76
N GLN A 5 23.48 -15.75 21.34
CA GLN A 5 24.22 -15.40 20.12
C GLN A 5 23.37 -15.57 18.85
N ALA A 6 22.61 -16.66 18.75
CA ALA A 6 21.68 -16.90 17.64
C ALA A 6 20.60 -15.80 17.57
N ARG A 7 20.04 -15.39 18.72
CA ARG A 7 19.09 -14.27 18.85
C ARG A 7 19.68 -12.98 18.27
N VAL A 8 20.87 -12.57 18.73
CA VAL A 8 21.51 -11.33 18.26
C VAL A 8 21.85 -11.39 16.77
N ARG A 9 22.26 -12.55 16.25
CA ARG A 9 22.52 -12.74 14.81
C ARG A 9 21.24 -12.56 13.98
N PHE A 10 20.11 -13.11 14.44
CA PHE A 10 18.82 -12.96 13.76
C PHE A 10 18.35 -11.49 13.75
N GLU A 11 18.54 -10.76 14.85
CA GLU A 11 18.18 -9.34 14.93
C GLU A 11 18.94 -8.48 13.90
N HIS A 12 20.24 -8.74 13.71
CA HIS A 12 21.03 -8.08 12.66
C HIS A 12 20.65 -8.58 11.26
N PHE A 13 20.34 -9.87 11.11
CA PHE A 13 19.86 -10.42 9.85
C PHE A 13 18.56 -9.74 9.39
N LEU A 14 17.63 -9.40 10.28
CA LEU A 14 16.40 -8.67 9.91
C LEU A 14 16.68 -7.28 9.31
N LEU A 15 17.75 -6.60 9.73
CA LEU A 15 18.17 -5.34 9.10
C LEU A 15 18.77 -5.55 7.70
N PHE A 16 19.50 -6.66 7.51
CA PHE A 16 20.02 -7.07 6.20
C PHE A 16 18.90 -7.55 5.28
N PHE A 17 17.87 -8.20 5.83
CA PHE A 17 16.72 -8.71 5.08
C PHE A 17 15.93 -7.60 4.37
N ILE A 18 15.97 -6.37 4.89
CA ILE A 18 15.42 -5.18 4.21
C ILE A 18 16.17 -4.94 2.89
N ILE A 19 17.50 -5.03 2.90
CA ILE A 19 18.36 -4.82 1.72
C ILE A 19 18.14 -5.94 0.68
N LEU A 20 17.82 -7.16 1.15
CA LEU A 20 17.62 -8.32 0.30
C LEU A 20 16.26 -8.32 -0.44
N GLN A 21 15.27 -7.52 -0.01
CA GLN A 21 13.92 -7.54 -0.60
C GLN A 21 13.88 -7.41 -2.13
N PRO A 22 14.59 -6.47 -2.77
CA PRO A 22 14.57 -6.33 -4.23
C PRO A 22 15.11 -7.56 -4.95
N VAL A 23 16.06 -8.27 -4.33
CA VAL A 23 16.60 -9.52 -4.87
C VAL A 23 15.53 -10.61 -4.84
N LEU A 24 14.73 -10.69 -3.77
CA LEU A 24 13.60 -11.64 -3.70
C LEU A 24 12.51 -11.31 -4.73
N ASP A 25 12.29 -10.03 -5.03
CA ASP A 25 11.33 -9.61 -6.06
C ASP A 25 11.83 -9.94 -7.48
N LEU A 26 13.14 -9.81 -7.73
CA LEU A 26 13.75 -10.30 -8.97
C LEU A 26 13.63 -11.83 -9.09
N LEU A 27 13.94 -12.58 -8.03
CA LEU A 27 13.80 -14.03 -8.03
C LEU A 27 12.34 -14.47 -8.24
N THR A 28 11.40 -13.69 -7.74
CA THR A 28 9.95 -13.89 -8.01
C THR A 28 9.67 -13.74 -9.50
N SER A 29 10.17 -12.66 -10.09
CA SER A 29 10.00 -12.37 -11.53
C SER A 29 10.63 -13.45 -12.40
N LEU A 30 11.84 -13.90 -12.05
CA LEU A 30 12.54 -14.98 -12.72
C LEU A 30 11.80 -16.32 -12.61
N SER A 31 11.23 -16.62 -11.43
CA SER A 31 10.43 -17.83 -11.22
C SER A 31 9.19 -17.86 -12.11
N ILE A 32 8.53 -16.72 -12.29
CA ILE A 32 7.30 -16.64 -13.09
C ILE A 32 7.63 -16.66 -14.59
N VAL A 33 8.61 -15.85 -15.01
CA VAL A 33 8.94 -15.68 -16.44
C VAL A 33 9.69 -16.89 -17.00
N LEU A 34 10.72 -17.39 -16.29
CA LEU A 34 11.55 -18.49 -16.80
C LEU A 34 11.01 -19.86 -16.39
N LEU A 35 10.62 -20.04 -15.13
CA LEU A 35 10.21 -21.35 -14.61
C LEU A 35 8.71 -21.62 -14.74
N LYS A 36 7.90 -20.63 -15.16
CA LYS A 36 6.43 -20.71 -15.27
C LYS A 36 5.75 -21.27 -14.01
N SER A 37 6.34 -21.05 -12.84
CA SER A 37 5.86 -21.56 -11.56
C SER A 37 5.10 -20.49 -10.78
N ASN A 38 3.91 -20.83 -10.31
CA ASN A 38 3.10 -19.99 -9.42
C ASN A 38 3.62 -19.97 -7.97
N ALA A 39 4.45 -20.96 -7.60
CA ALA A 39 5.15 -20.99 -6.32
C ALA A 39 6.56 -20.41 -6.53
N THR A 40 6.71 -19.12 -6.24
CA THR A 40 7.95 -18.39 -6.53
C THR A 40 8.95 -18.47 -5.39
N VAL A 41 10.24 -18.44 -5.74
CA VAL A 41 11.33 -18.51 -4.75
C VAL A 41 11.22 -17.36 -3.73
N GLY A 42 10.88 -16.14 -4.17
CA GLY A 42 10.74 -15.00 -3.26
C GLY A 42 9.63 -15.18 -2.22
N ILE A 43 8.47 -15.74 -2.61
CA ILE A 43 7.38 -16.03 -1.67
C ILE A 43 7.80 -17.12 -0.68
N LEU A 44 8.44 -18.20 -1.15
CA LEU A 44 8.90 -19.29 -0.30
C LEU A 44 9.92 -18.80 0.74
N VAL A 45 10.90 -17.99 0.33
CA VAL A 45 11.88 -17.40 1.23
C VAL A 45 11.20 -16.47 2.25
N ARG A 46 10.25 -15.63 1.84
CA ARG A 46 9.50 -14.76 2.76
C ARG A 46 8.72 -15.55 3.80
N PHE A 47 8.04 -16.63 3.41
CA PHE A 47 7.32 -17.48 4.35
C PHE A 47 8.24 -18.28 5.26
N LEU A 48 9.43 -18.67 4.79
CA LEU A 48 10.45 -19.25 5.64
C LEU A 48 10.92 -18.24 6.70
N ILE A 49 11.24 -17.00 6.30
CA ILE A 49 11.67 -15.96 7.25
C ILE A 49 10.54 -15.59 8.21
N MET A 50 9.28 -15.58 7.75
CA MET A 50 8.11 -15.43 8.62
C MET A 50 8.04 -16.56 9.67
N ALA A 51 8.22 -17.82 9.26
CA ALA A 51 8.23 -18.94 10.21
C ALA A 51 9.35 -18.81 11.26
N VAL A 52 10.56 -18.42 10.82
CA VAL A 52 11.68 -18.13 11.73
C VAL A 52 11.35 -16.95 12.66
N GLY A 53 10.67 -15.91 12.16
CA GLY A 53 10.15 -14.80 12.96
C GLY A 53 9.15 -15.25 14.02
N GLY A 54 8.25 -16.18 13.70
CA GLY A 54 7.35 -16.81 14.66
C GLY A 54 8.10 -17.55 15.78
N ILE A 55 9.13 -18.34 15.42
CA ILE A 55 10.01 -19.01 16.40
C ILE A 55 10.75 -17.97 17.26
N TYR A 56 11.23 -16.89 16.67
CA TYR A 56 11.87 -15.80 17.40
C TYR A 56 10.91 -15.17 18.42
N ILE A 57 9.66 -14.90 18.05
CA ILE A 57 8.63 -14.38 18.98
C ILE A 57 8.36 -15.39 20.11
N LEU A 58 8.28 -16.69 19.81
CA LEU A 58 8.12 -17.75 20.83
C LEU A 58 9.28 -17.73 21.84
N ILE A 59 10.52 -17.60 21.38
CA ILE A 59 11.69 -17.50 22.24
C ILE A 59 11.62 -16.23 23.10
N GLN A 60 11.21 -15.11 22.50
CA GLN A 60 11.10 -13.81 23.18
C GLN A 60 9.99 -13.77 24.23
N ALA A 61 8.92 -14.54 24.04
CA ALA A 61 7.79 -14.63 24.98
C ALA A 61 8.16 -15.28 26.33
N LYS A 62 9.40 -15.79 26.50
CA LYS A 62 9.92 -16.15 27.82
C LYS A 62 9.94 -14.94 28.76
N GLU A 63 10.22 -13.75 28.23
CA GLU A 63 10.13 -12.48 28.96
C GLU A 63 8.66 -12.04 29.07
N LYS A 64 8.20 -11.69 30.29
CA LYS A 64 6.77 -11.40 30.58
C LYS A 64 6.20 -10.29 29.70
N GLU A 65 6.98 -9.23 29.45
CA GLU A 65 6.55 -8.07 28.63
C GLU A 65 6.29 -8.44 27.16
N ASN A 66 7.03 -9.42 26.62
CA ASN A 66 6.97 -9.79 25.21
C ASN A 66 5.86 -10.82 24.93
N ARG A 67 5.24 -11.41 25.96
CA ARG A 67 4.17 -12.43 25.81
C ARG A 67 2.97 -11.94 25.02
N LYS A 68 2.68 -10.62 25.07
CA LYS A 68 1.56 -10.00 24.35
C LYS A 68 1.60 -10.27 22.84
N PHE A 69 2.78 -10.29 22.22
CA PHE A 69 2.94 -10.58 20.79
C PHE A 69 2.52 -12.01 20.47
N LEU A 70 2.96 -12.98 21.28
CA LEU A 70 2.60 -14.38 21.10
C LEU A 70 1.11 -14.62 21.33
N ILE A 71 0.54 -14.07 22.40
CA ILE A 71 -0.89 -14.21 22.72
C ILE A 71 -1.74 -13.66 21.57
N TYR A 72 -1.41 -12.47 21.06
CA TYR A 72 -2.10 -11.89 19.92
C TYR A 72 -2.02 -12.78 18.68
N LEU A 73 -0.83 -13.31 18.35
CA LEU A 73 -0.67 -14.18 17.18
C LEU A 73 -1.44 -15.50 17.31
N ILE A 74 -1.51 -16.09 18.51
CA ILE A 74 -2.33 -17.30 18.76
C ILE A 74 -3.81 -16.99 18.54
N LEU A 75 -4.31 -15.90 19.14
CA LEU A 75 -5.71 -15.48 18.95
C LEU A 75 -6.03 -15.24 17.49
N LEU A 76 -5.15 -14.54 16.77
CA LEU A 76 -5.30 -14.28 15.35
C LEU A 76 -5.31 -15.58 14.53
N ALA A 77 -4.36 -16.48 14.77
CA ALA A 77 -4.30 -17.77 14.08
C ALA A 77 -5.57 -18.62 14.33
N VAL A 78 -6.12 -18.60 15.55
CA VAL A 78 -7.37 -19.29 15.88
C VAL A 78 -8.55 -18.72 15.08
N VAL A 79 -8.74 -17.39 15.08
CA VAL A 79 -9.85 -16.74 14.36
C VAL A 79 -9.75 -16.98 12.86
N LEU A 80 -8.56 -16.80 12.27
CA LEU A 80 -8.35 -17.08 10.85
C LEU A 80 -8.51 -18.57 10.52
N GLY A 81 -8.10 -19.47 11.43
CA GLY A 81 -8.30 -20.90 11.29
C GLY A 81 -9.77 -21.31 11.30
N ILE A 82 -10.59 -20.71 12.17
CA ILE A 82 -12.05 -20.91 12.19
C ILE A 82 -12.66 -20.47 10.85
N GLY A 83 -12.29 -19.28 10.35
CA GLY A 83 -12.74 -18.78 9.05
C GLY A 83 -12.38 -19.72 7.90
N PHE A 84 -11.13 -20.19 7.85
CA PHE A 84 -10.67 -21.16 6.86
C PHE A 84 -11.45 -22.48 6.90
N ILE A 85 -11.66 -23.05 8.09
CA ILE A 85 -12.44 -24.28 8.27
C ILE A 85 -13.89 -24.06 7.83
N ASN A 86 -14.51 -22.95 8.22
CA ASN A 86 -15.86 -22.59 7.83
C ASN A 86 -16.00 -22.50 6.30
N ASN A 87 -15.06 -21.83 5.63
CA ASN A 87 -15.09 -21.71 4.16
C ASN A 87 -14.91 -23.07 3.47
N LYS A 88 -14.08 -23.97 4.01
CA LYS A 88 -13.98 -25.34 3.47
C LYS A 88 -15.31 -26.12 3.52
N LEU A 89 -16.19 -25.80 4.47
CA LEU A 89 -17.48 -26.48 4.64
C LEU A 89 -18.61 -25.84 3.81
N VAL A 90 -18.58 -24.51 3.67
CA VAL A 90 -19.73 -23.72 3.16
C VAL A 90 -19.50 -23.18 1.76
N LYS A 91 -18.26 -22.86 1.39
CA LYS A 91 -17.93 -22.16 0.14
C LYS A 91 -17.82 -23.14 -1.02
N ASN A 92 -18.49 -22.84 -2.13
CA ASN A 92 -18.40 -23.60 -3.37
C ASN A 92 -18.56 -22.67 -4.58
N PRO A 93 -17.60 -22.59 -5.51
CA PRO A 93 -16.27 -23.23 -5.53
C PRO A 93 -15.27 -22.73 -4.47
N ILE A 94 -14.30 -23.58 -4.11
CA ILE A 94 -13.15 -23.22 -3.27
C ILE A 94 -11.83 -23.61 -3.94
N VAL A 95 -10.85 -22.69 -3.91
CA VAL A 95 -9.48 -22.94 -4.39
C VAL A 95 -8.56 -23.01 -3.18
N LEU A 96 -8.37 -24.23 -2.65
CA LEU A 96 -7.71 -24.45 -1.36
C LEU A 96 -6.28 -23.89 -1.29
N SER A 97 -5.53 -23.97 -2.38
CA SER A 97 -4.15 -23.45 -2.47
C SER A 97 -4.10 -21.93 -2.31
N GLU A 98 -5.07 -21.20 -2.85
CA GLU A 98 -5.15 -19.75 -2.71
C GLU A 98 -5.65 -19.33 -1.32
N GLU A 99 -6.60 -20.07 -0.73
CA GLU A 99 -7.04 -19.84 0.65
C GLU A 99 -5.88 -19.94 1.64
N VAL A 100 -5.04 -21.00 1.52
CA VAL A 100 -3.86 -21.17 2.38
C VAL A 100 -2.85 -20.04 2.17
N LYS A 101 -2.55 -19.68 0.92
CA LYS A 101 -1.66 -18.55 0.62
C LYS A 101 -2.19 -17.25 1.20
N PHE A 102 -3.49 -17.02 1.11
CA PHE A 102 -4.14 -15.80 1.56
C PHE A 102 -4.06 -15.64 3.08
N VAL A 103 -4.37 -16.70 3.84
CA VAL A 103 -4.20 -16.71 5.31
C VAL A 103 -2.72 -16.50 5.70
N ALA A 104 -1.79 -17.15 4.99
CA ALA A 104 -0.35 -16.97 5.24
C ALA A 104 0.10 -15.52 4.98
N LYS A 105 -0.36 -14.89 3.90
CA LYS A 105 -0.11 -13.48 3.59
C LYS A 105 -0.67 -12.55 4.68
N ALA A 106 -1.86 -12.83 5.19
CA ALA A 106 -2.45 -12.05 6.28
C ALA A 106 -1.67 -12.17 7.59
N LEU A 107 -1.17 -13.36 7.93
CA LEU A 107 -0.33 -13.56 9.13
C LEU A 107 1.05 -12.90 8.99
N TYR A 108 1.61 -12.84 7.78
CA TYR A 108 2.94 -12.32 7.51
C TYR A 108 3.17 -10.94 8.11
N ILE A 109 2.24 -10.00 7.92
CA ILE A 109 2.42 -8.62 8.37
C ILE A 109 2.56 -8.53 9.90
N TYR A 110 1.79 -9.30 10.66
CA TYR A 110 1.80 -9.28 12.12
C TYR A 110 3.03 -9.98 12.71
N ILE A 111 3.41 -11.13 12.13
CA ILE A 111 4.60 -11.86 12.56
C ILE A 111 5.85 -11.00 12.30
N MET A 112 5.92 -10.37 11.12
CA MET A 112 7.04 -9.48 10.80
C MET A 112 7.02 -8.22 11.69
N LEU A 113 5.86 -7.64 11.99
CA LEU A 113 5.75 -6.47 12.88
C LEU A 113 6.24 -6.78 14.29
N GLY A 114 5.77 -7.87 14.90
CA GLY A 114 6.26 -8.31 16.20
C GLY A 114 7.76 -8.59 16.19
N SER A 115 8.26 -9.26 15.14
CA SER A 115 9.68 -9.59 15.00
C SER A 115 10.55 -8.33 14.90
N TYR A 116 10.16 -7.35 14.07
CA TYR A 116 10.91 -6.10 13.93
C TYR A 116 10.85 -5.23 15.18
N ILE A 117 9.69 -5.13 15.85
CA ILE A 117 9.59 -4.37 17.11
C ILE A 117 10.55 -4.95 18.16
N LEU A 118 10.50 -6.26 18.39
CA LEU A 118 11.34 -6.94 19.37
C LEU A 118 12.83 -6.84 19.01
N ALA A 119 13.18 -7.03 17.75
CA ALA A 119 14.56 -6.94 17.28
C ALA A 119 15.12 -5.52 17.41
N LEU A 120 14.36 -4.51 16.99
CA LEU A 120 14.79 -3.11 17.08
C LEU A 120 14.89 -2.65 18.56
N LYS A 121 13.98 -3.09 19.44
CA LYS A 121 14.07 -2.81 20.89
C LYS A 121 15.36 -3.36 21.50
N SER A 122 15.75 -4.58 21.09
CA SER A 122 17.02 -5.20 21.50
C SER A 122 18.23 -4.43 20.97
N LEU A 123 18.21 -4.05 19.68
CA LEU A 123 19.33 -3.37 19.02
C LEU A 123 19.49 -1.90 19.42
N LYS A 124 18.41 -1.21 19.83
CA LYS A 124 18.44 0.20 20.26
C LYS A 124 19.48 0.48 21.34
N LYS A 125 19.77 -0.51 22.20
CA LYS A 125 20.77 -0.40 23.27
C LYS A 125 22.22 -0.27 22.76
N LYS A 126 22.48 -0.63 21.50
CA LYS A 126 23.83 -0.74 20.93
C LYS A 126 24.07 0.15 19.72
N VAL A 127 23.02 0.45 18.96
CA VAL A 127 23.12 1.18 17.70
C VAL A 127 21.97 2.19 17.55
N ASN A 128 22.20 3.24 16.77
CA ASN A 128 21.13 4.12 16.31
C ASN A 128 20.25 3.37 15.29
N ILE A 129 19.14 2.81 15.78
CA ILE A 129 18.22 2.01 14.96
C ILE A 129 17.60 2.81 13.81
N SER A 130 17.32 4.09 14.02
CA SER A 130 16.73 4.94 12.97
C SER A 130 17.70 5.13 11.80
N ASP A 131 18.98 5.36 12.10
CA ASP A 131 20.02 5.45 11.07
C ASP A 131 20.20 4.11 10.33
N LYS A 132 20.20 3.00 11.07
CA LYS A 132 20.38 1.65 10.47
C LYS A 132 19.22 1.29 9.56
N VAL A 133 17.98 1.46 10.00
CA VAL A 133 16.78 1.17 9.21
C VAL A 133 16.73 2.08 7.97
N ARG A 134 16.93 3.39 8.14
CA ARG A 134 16.97 4.34 7.02
C ARG A 134 18.02 3.95 5.99
N ASN A 135 19.24 3.62 6.42
CA ASN A 135 20.31 3.25 5.50
C ASN A 135 20.03 1.90 4.81
N SER A 136 19.48 0.90 5.51
CA SER A 136 19.06 -0.37 4.89
C SER A 136 18.00 -0.13 3.80
N ILE A 137 17.03 0.74 4.05
CA ILE A 137 16.04 1.12 3.05
C ILE A 137 16.70 1.81 1.86
N VAL A 138 17.62 2.76 2.08
CA VAL A 138 18.34 3.44 0.98
C VAL A 138 19.17 2.46 0.15
N TYR A 139 19.85 1.49 0.76
CA TYR A 139 20.57 0.45 0.01
C TYR A 139 19.63 -0.43 -0.81
N SER A 140 18.49 -0.81 -0.23
CA SER A 140 17.43 -1.51 -0.96
C SER A 140 16.94 -0.69 -2.16
N THR A 141 16.68 0.60 -1.98
CA THR A 141 16.27 1.51 -3.06
C THR A 141 17.32 1.61 -4.15
N LEU A 142 18.60 1.70 -3.80
CA LEU A 142 19.68 1.78 -4.78
C LEU A 142 19.76 0.54 -5.66
N ILE A 143 19.50 -0.66 -5.09
CA ILE A 143 19.40 -1.90 -5.86
C ILE A 143 18.22 -1.80 -6.85
N ILE A 144 17.04 -1.41 -6.39
CA ILE A 144 15.85 -1.23 -7.26
C ILE A 144 16.15 -0.25 -8.40
N ASN A 145 16.67 0.93 -8.06
CA ASN A 145 16.96 1.97 -9.03
C ASN A 145 18.01 1.54 -10.06
N ALA A 146 19.06 0.83 -9.63
CA ALA A 146 20.06 0.30 -10.55
C ALA A 146 19.45 -0.69 -11.54
N ILE A 147 18.60 -1.61 -11.06
CA ILE A 147 17.88 -2.56 -11.91
C ILE A 147 16.97 -1.82 -12.90
N MET A 148 16.19 -0.85 -12.42
CA MET A 148 15.29 -0.05 -13.26
C MET A 148 16.06 0.67 -14.36
N VAL A 149 17.14 1.37 -14.02
CA VAL A 149 17.96 2.08 -15.01
C VAL A 149 18.59 1.11 -16.03
N ILE A 150 19.23 0.03 -15.56
CA ILE A 150 19.89 -0.95 -16.43
C ILE A 150 18.88 -1.60 -17.40
N SER A 151 17.75 -2.06 -16.89
CA SER A 151 16.73 -2.74 -17.70
C SER A 151 16.13 -1.82 -18.77
N ILE A 152 15.80 -0.57 -18.41
CA ILE A 152 15.26 0.42 -19.36
C ILE A 152 16.32 0.83 -20.37
N SER A 153 17.56 1.11 -19.94
CA SER A 153 18.65 1.48 -20.85
C SER A 153 19.02 0.37 -21.83
N THR A 154 18.81 -0.90 -21.46
CA THR A 154 19.03 -2.06 -22.34
C THR A 154 17.78 -2.45 -23.12
N SER A 155 16.64 -1.77 -22.93
CA SER A 155 15.33 -2.13 -23.52
C SER A 155 14.92 -3.58 -23.24
N THR A 156 15.32 -4.11 -22.07
CA THR A 156 14.98 -5.46 -21.60
C THR A 156 13.96 -5.44 -20.47
N ASP A 157 13.43 -4.25 -20.16
CA ASP A 157 12.44 -4.07 -19.12
C ASP A 157 11.07 -4.64 -19.50
N PHE A 158 10.31 -4.99 -18.48
CA PHE A 158 8.93 -5.43 -18.65
C PHE A 158 7.98 -4.23 -18.54
N GLY A 159 6.91 -4.26 -19.33
CA GLY A 159 5.84 -3.27 -19.25
C GLY A 159 5.05 -3.36 -17.94
N SER A 160 4.73 -2.20 -17.36
CA SER A 160 3.87 -2.07 -16.16
C SER A 160 2.44 -2.52 -16.42
N TYR A 161 1.97 -2.41 -17.66
CA TYR A 161 0.63 -2.77 -18.11
C TYR A 161 0.71 -3.76 -19.27
N GLN A 162 -0.25 -4.67 -19.35
CA GLN A 162 -0.32 -5.66 -20.43
C GLN A 162 -0.91 -5.09 -21.72
N TRP A 163 -1.79 -4.09 -21.63
CA TRP A 163 -2.58 -3.58 -22.75
C TRP A 163 -2.64 -2.06 -22.73
N MET A 164 -2.38 -1.45 -23.89
CA MET A 164 -2.55 -0.02 -24.25
C MET A 164 -1.75 1.01 -23.45
N LYS A 165 -1.69 0.88 -22.12
CA LYS A 165 -1.00 1.79 -21.21
C LYS A 165 0.50 1.57 -21.26
N VAL A 166 1.24 2.66 -21.05
CA VAL A 166 2.69 2.74 -21.12
C VAL A 166 3.29 2.81 -19.71
N GLY A 167 4.45 2.22 -19.52
CA GLY A 167 5.19 2.26 -18.26
C GLY A 167 6.13 1.06 -18.16
N SER A 168 7.19 1.22 -17.39
CA SER A 168 8.22 0.20 -17.18
C SER A 168 8.28 -0.20 -15.71
N ARG A 169 8.32 -1.50 -15.45
CA ARG A 169 8.58 -2.07 -14.12
C ARG A 169 9.97 -2.71 -14.03
N GLY A 170 10.87 -2.41 -14.97
CA GLY A 170 12.17 -3.06 -15.08
C GLY A 170 12.01 -4.58 -15.15
N TRP A 171 12.89 -5.31 -14.47
CA TRP A 171 12.77 -6.78 -14.37
C TRP A 171 11.86 -7.27 -13.23
N PHE A 172 11.13 -6.38 -12.54
CA PHE A 172 10.23 -6.76 -11.44
C PHE A 172 8.86 -7.19 -11.96
N TYR A 173 8.19 -8.14 -11.30
CA TYR A 173 6.96 -8.77 -11.78
C TYR A 173 5.71 -7.89 -11.75
N ALA A 174 5.45 -7.22 -10.63
CA ALA A 174 4.20 -6.50 -10.39
C ALA A 174 4.43 -4.99 -10.34
N GLY A 175 3.98 -4.27 -11.37
CA GLY A 175 4.16 -2.81 -11.49
C GLY A 175 3.48 -2.02 -10.36
N ASN A 176 2.27 -2.43 -9.95
CA ASN A 176 1.53 -1.79 -8.86
C ASN A 176 2.21 -2.02 -7.49
N GLU A 177 2.70 -3.24 -7.23
CA GLU A 177 3.45 -3.55 -6.01
C GLU A 177 4.77 -2.78 -5.97
N LEU A 178 5.52 -2.75 -7.09
CA LEU A 178 6.76 -1.98 -7.21
C LEU A 178 6.52 -0.48 -6.97
N GLY A 179 5.50 0.09 -7.61
CA GLY A 179 5.12 1.50 -7.42
C GLY A 179 4.78 1.80 -5.96
N SER A 180 4.10 0.88 -5.28
CA SER A 180 3.75 1.00 -3.87
C SER A 180 4.96 0.89 -2.94
N ILE A 181 5.90 -0.03 -3.22
CA ILE A 181 7.18 -0.15 -2.51
C ILE A 181 7.93 1.17 -2.58
N LEU A 182 8.14 1.69 -3.80
CA LEU A 182 8.86 2.93 -4.04
C LEU A 182 8.17 4.13 -3.36
N ALA A 183 6.83 4.19 -3.41
CA ALA A 183 6.05 5.24 -2.77
C ALA A 183 6.21 5.27 -1.24
N ILE A 184 6.20 4.10 -0.59
CA ILE A 184 6.36 3.99 0.87
C ILE A 184 7.76 4.43 1.30
N ILE A 185 8.79 4.01 0.57
CA ILE A 185 10.17 4.28 0.95
C ILE A 185 10.67 5.66 0.53
N PHE A 186 9.97 6.36 -0.38
CA PHE A 186 10.41 7.68 -0.86
C PHE A 186 10.59 8.75 0.22
N PRO A 187 9.66 8.92 1.17
CA PRO A 187 9.88 9.81 2.29
C PRO A 187 11.14 9.48 3.11
N ILE A 188 11.48 8.20 3.25
CA ILE A 188 12.66 7.75 4.01
C ILE A 188 13.97 8.03 3.24
N VAL A 189 13.96 7.90 1.91
CA VAL A 189 15.11 8.22 1.07
C VAL A 189 15.33 9.75 1.00
N VAL A 190 14.25 10.53 0.91
CA VAL A 190 14.32 12.00 1.03
C VAL A 190 14.84 12.41 2.42
N LEU A 191 14.38 11.74 3.48
CA LEU A 191 14.91 11.95 4.83
C LEU A 191 16.42 11.72 4.89
N TYR A 192 16.93 10.65 4.26
CA TYR A 192 18.36 10.40 4.14
C TYR A 192 19.08 11.56 3.45
N SER A 193 18.57 12.02 2.30
CA SER A 193 19.15 13.14 1.56
C SER A 193 19.22 14.41 2.42
N ILE A 194 18.12 14.77 3.09
CA ILE A 194 18.07 15.95 3.97
C ILE A 194 19.07 15.85 5.13
N GLN A 195 19.15 14.69 5.78
CA GLN A 195 20.02 14.50 6.93
C GLN A 195 21.51 14.53 6.56
N LYS A 196 21.87 14.06 5.36
CA LYS A 196 23.27 14.00 4.88
C LYS A 196 23.73 15.27 4.17
N THR A 197 22.85 16.01 3.51
CA THR A 197 23.22 17.25 2.81
C THR A 197 23.34 18.44 3.79
N LYS A 198 24.56 18.66 4.32
CA LYS A 198 24.87 19.76 5.24
C LYS A 198 25.30 21.05 4.55
N SER A 199 25.81 20.97 3.33
CA SER A 199 26.27 22.09 2.52
C SER A 199 26.14 21.76 1.03
N VAL A 200 26.40 22.73 0.15
CA VAL A 200 26.38 22.54 -1.31
C VAL A 200 27.33 21.45 -1.77
N LYS A 201 28.46 21.25 -1.08
CA LYS A 201 29.42 20.17 -1.36
C LYS A 201 28.83 18.77 -1.15
N HIS A 202 27.68 18.65 -0.49
CA HIS A 202 27.05 17.37 -0.11
C HIS A 202 25.72 17.16 -0.85
N VAL A 203 25.48 17.89 -1.93
CA VAL A 203 24.26 17.77 -2.75
C VAL A 203 24.13 16.40 -3.39
N LEU A 204 25.25 15.69 -3.63
CA LEU A 204 25.25 14.33 -4.19
C LEU A 204 24.48 13.30 -3.34
N TYR A 205 24.20 13.55 -2.06
CA TYR A 205 23.32 12.69 -1.26
C TYR A 205 21.84 12.73 -1.72
N TRP A 206 21.48 13.59 -2.67
CA TRP A 206 20.19 13.58 -3.35
C TRP A 206 20.12 12.63 -4.55
N ILE A 207 21.23 12.02 -4.99
CA ILE A 207 21.24 11.04 -6.10
C ILE A 207 20.22 9.90 -5.87
N PRO A 208 20.13 9.26 -4.67
CA PRO A 208 19.14 8.21 -4.44
C PRO A 208 17.69 8.70 -4.64
N SER A 209 17.39 9.93 -4.19
CA SER A 209 16.08 10.56 -4.35
C SER A 209 15.77 10.88 -5.82
N LEU A 210 16.75 11.39 -6.57
CA LEU A 210 16.65 11.64 -8.01
C LEU A 210 16.37 10.36 -8.81
N LEU A 211 17.14 9.31 -8.54
CA LEU A 211 16.94 8.01 -9.19
C LEU A 211 15.57 7.41 -8.86
N MET A 212 15.07 7.62 -7.64
CA MET A 212 13.75 7.14 -7.28
C MET A 212 12.62 7.94 -7.92
N ILE A 213 12.77 9.27 -8.07
CA ILE A 213 11.84 10.08 -8.89
C ILE A 213 11.80 9.54 -10.31
N TYR A 214 12.95 9.24 -10.90
CA TYR A 214 13.02 8.61 -12.22
C TYR A 214 12.26 7.27 -12.24
N SER A 215 12.56 6.34 -11.33
CA SER A 215 11.88 5.04 -11.30
C SER A 215 10.37 5.16 -11.07
N LEU A 216 9.92 6.05 -10.17
CA LEU A 216 8.50 6.30 -9.91
C LEU A 216 7.76 6.91 -11.13
N ILE A 217 8.41 7.77 -11.90
CA ILE A 217 7.88 8.28 -13.18
C ILE A 217 7.76 7.14 -14.19
N GLN A 218 8.82 6.33 -14.33
CA GLN A 218 8.87 5.25 -15.34
C GLN A 218 7.85 4.15 -15.08
N VAL A 219 7.55 3.84 -13.82
CA VAL A 219 6.48 2.90 -13.46
C VAL A 219 5.13 3.30 -14.06
N GLY A 220 4.86 4.59 -14.25
CA GLY A 220 3.70 5.08 -15.00
C GLY A 220 2.36 4.95 -14.27
N THR A 221 2.39 4.73 -12.95
CA THR A 221 1.20 4.54 -12.11
C THR A 221 0.76 5.83 -11.40
N LYS A 222 -0.54 5.93 -11.10
CA LYS A 222 -1.12 7.04 -10.31
C LYS A 222 -0.48 7.14 -8.92
N VAL A 223 -0.28 5.99 -8.26
CA VAL A 223 0.38 5.88 -6.95
C VAL A 223 1.81 6.42 -7.02
N GLY A 224 2.57 6.02 -8.05
CA GLY A 224 3.96 6.45 -8.20
C GLY A 224 4.10 7.96 -8.29
N MET A 225 3.39 8.59 -9.23
CA MET A 225 3.43 10.05 -9.40
C MET A 225 2.85 10.82 -8.21
N GLY A 226 1.72 10.34 -7.65
CA GLY A 226 1.11 10.95 -6.47
C GLY A 226 2.05 10.95 -5.26
N SER A 227 2.81 9.87 -5.07
CA SER A 227 3.80 9.76 -4.00
C SER A 227 4.96 10.74 -4.15
N ILE A 228 5.39 11.04 -5.39
CA ILE A 228 6.46 12.02 -5.62
C ILE A 228 6.01 13.39 -5.12
N GLY A 229 4.84 13.85 -5.61
CA GLY A 229 4.27 15.14 -5.24
C GLY A 229 4.02 15.25 -3.74
N ALA A 230 3.36 14.25 -3.15
CA ALA A 230 3.04 14.22 -1.73
C ALA A 230 4.30 14.24 -0.85
N THR A 231 5.34 13.47 -1.21
CA THR A 231 6.58 13.39 -0.42
C THR A 231 7.36 14.69 -0.47
N LEU A 232 7.54 15.28 -1.66
CA LEU A 232 8.27 16.54 -1.80
C LEU A 232 7.51 17.69 -1.14
N ALA A 233 6.18 17.75 -1.30
CA ALA A 233 5.35 18.74 -0.63
C ALA A 233 5.41 18.59 0.91
N ALA A 234 5.35 17.37 1.43
CA ALA A 234 5.53 17.10 2.85
C ALA A 234 6.91 17.54 3.35
N ALA A 235 7.98 17.21 2.61
CA ALA A 235 9.35 17.63 2.95
C ALA A 235 9.46 19.16 3.02
N ILE A 236 8.95 19.88 2.03
CA ILE A 236 8.93 21.35 2.00
C ILE A 236 8.14 21.89 3.18
N GLY A 237 6.91 21.39 3.39
CA GLY A 237 6.04 21.83 4.48
C GLY A 237 6.67 21.63 5.85
N ILE A 238 7.21 20.45 6.14
CA ILE A 238 7.85 20.13 7.42
C ILE A 238 9.12 20.96 7.62
N ILE A 239 9.93 21.17 6.58
CA ILE A 239 11.13 22.03 6.67
C ILE A 239 10.72 23.47 6.98
N VAL A 240 9.73 24.02 6.26
CA VAL A 240 9.23 25.39 6.48
C VAL A 240 8.71 25.53 7.91
N LEU A 241 7.86 24.61 8.35
CA LEU A 241 7.32 24.64 9.70
C LEU A 241 8.43 24.55 10.76
N GLN A 242 9.39 23.63 10.60
CA GLN A 242 10.52 23.52 11.52
C GLN A 242 11.36 24.80 11.57
N LEU A 243 11.58 25.47 10.44
CA LEU A 243 12.30 26.75 10.38
C LEU A 243 11.53 27.91 11.06
N LEU A 244 10.19 27.86 11.05
CA LEU A 244 9.34 28.86 11.70
C LEU A 244 9.30 28.67 13.22
N PHE A 245 9.17 27.42 13.69
CA PHE A 245 9.04 27.09 15.11
C PHE A 245 10.38 26.99 15.85
N ASP A 246 11.47 26.65 15.17
CA ASP A 246 12.82 26.53 15.75
C ASP A 246 13.79 27.55 15.15
N ARG A 247 13.57 28.83 15.46
CA ARG A 247 14.34 29.96 14.88
C ARG A 247 15.83 29.93 15.19
N ARG A 248 16.25 29.22 16.24
CA ARG A 248 17.65 29.07 16.67
C ARG A 248 18.28 27.74 16.25
N ASN A 249 17.64 26.99 15.35
CA ASN A 249 18.16 25.70 14.90
C ASN A 249 19.57 25.84 14.30
N PRO A 250 20.60 25.15 14.84
CA PRO A 250 21.97 25.24 14.33
C PRO A 250 22.11 24.75 12.88
N ASN A 251 21.17 23.92 12.40
CA ASN A 251 21.15 23.38 11.03
C ASN A 251 20.35 24.23 10.04
N LYS A 252 19.93 25.46 10.39
CA LYS A 252 19.06 26.32 9.58
C LYS A 252 19.51 26.45 8.11
N ARG A 253 20.80 26.70 7.85
CA ARG A 253 21.34 26.83 6.47
C ARG A 253 21.18 25.54 5.67
N SER A 254 21.44 24.39 6.29
CA SER A 254 21.27 23.07 5.67
C SER A 254 19.80 22.78 5.39
N LEU A 255 18.89 23.12 6.31
CA LEU A 255 17.45 22.94 6.10
C LEU A 255 16.92 23.80 4.94
N VAL A 256 17.33 25.08 4.85
CA VAL A 256 16.95 25.96 3.74
C VAL A 256 17.45 25.41 2.41
N LEU A 257 18.72 24.98 2.34
CA LEU A 257 19.27 24.35 1.13
C LEU A 257 18.45 23.14 0.69
N ASN A 258 18.14 22.23 1.61
CA ASN A 258 17.35 21.04 1.30
C ASN A 258 15.90 21.37 0.90
N GLY A 259 15.29 22.39 1.50
CA GLY A 259 13.99 22.91 1.08
C GLY A 259 14.01 23.43 -0.35
N LEU A 260 15.04 24.20 -0.73
CA LEU A 260 15.22 24.67 -2.10
C LEU A 260 15.42 23.53 -3.10
N ILE A 261 16.23 22.52 -2.75
CA ILE A 261 16.40 21.32 -3.60
C ILE A 261 15.06 20.63 -3.80
N ALA A 262 14.28 20.40 -2.73
CA ALA A 262 12.97 19.79 -2.83
C ALA A 262 11.99 20.58 -3.70
N ILE A 263 12.00 21.92 -3.62
CA ILE A 263 11.19 22.81 -4.49
C ILE A 263 11.60 22.65 -5.95
N ILE A 264 12.91 22.66 -6.25
CA ILE A 264 13.43 22.50 -7.61
C ILE A 264 13.02 21.14 -8.19
N LEU A 265 13.13 20.07 -7.40
CA LEU A 265 12.70 18.73 -7.82
C LEU A 265 11.20 18.68 -8.09
N LEU A 266 10.38 19.26 -7.21
CA LEU A 266 8.94 19.31 -7.39
C LEU A 266 8.55 20.11 -8.64
N ALA A 267 9.18 21.27 -8.86
CA ALA A 267 8.98 22.08 -10.05
C ALA A 267 9.39 21.33 -11.32
N GLY A 268 10.49 20.58 -11.29
CA GLY A 268 10.95 19.73 -12.39
C GLY A 268 9.95 18.61 -12.73
N VAL A 269 9.39 17.94 -11.72
CA VAL A 269 8.35 16.92 -11.90
C VAL A 269 7.07 17.51 -12.47
N VAL A 270 6.62 18.67 -11.98
CA VAL A 270 5.43 19.36 -12.49
C VAL A 270 5.66 19.83 -13.93
N GLY A 271 6.81 20.43 -14.22
CA GLY A 271 7.15 20.92 -15.56
C GLY A 271 7.28 19.82 -16.60
N THR A 272 7.67 18.61 -16.19
CA THR A 272 7.78 17.45 -17.08
C THR A 272 6.55 16.53 -17.08
N PHE A 273 5.50 16.84 -16.31
CA PHE A 273 4.34 15.96 -16.09
C PHE A 273 3.71 15.45 -17.40
N LYS A 274 3.49 16.33 -18.38
CA LYS A 274 2.87 15.99 -19.67
C LYS A 274 3.68 14.96 -20.49
N MET A 275 4.98 14.85 -20.24
CA MET A 275 5.88 13.91 -20.92
C MET A 275 5.96 12.55 -20.21
N THR A 276 5.33 12.41 -19.04
CA THR A 276 5.41 11.18 -18.25
C THR A 276 4.49 10.07 -18.79
N PRO A 277 4.83 8.78 -18.57
CA PRO A 277 3.96 7.67 -18.95
C PRO A 277 2.56 7.76 -18.30
N LEU A 278 2.46 8.29 -17.07
CA LEU A 278 1.16 8.47 -16.42
C LEU A 278 0.25 9.45 -17.18
N ALA A 279 0.78 10.58 -17.66
CA ALA A 279 -0.03 11.54 -18.41
C ALA A 279 -0.60 10.93 -19.69
N GLN A 280 0.20 10.11 -20.39
CA GLN A 280 -0.27 9.33 -21.53
C GLN A 280 -1.36 8.33 -21.12
N ASN A 281 -1.16 7.60 -20.02
CA ASN A 281 -2.14 6.64 -19.49
C ASN A 281 -3.47 7.29 -19.10
N MET A 282 -3.44 8.52 -18.56
CA MET A 282 -4.65 9.28 -18.26
C MET A 282 -5.40 9.70 -19.53
N GLY A 283 -4.68 10.11 -20.58
CA GLY A 283 -5.29 10.41 -21.89
C GLY A 283 -5.98 9.18 -22.48
N ILE A 284 -5.30 8.03 -22.50
CA ILE A 284 -5.85 6.77 -22.99
C ILE A 284 -7.09 6.37 -22.19
N HIS A 285 -7.04 6.48 -20.86
CA HIS A 285 -8.17 6.11 -20.01
C HIS A 285 -9.37 7.04 -20.19
N ASN A 286 -9.16 8.35 -20.35
CA ASN A 286 -10.24 9.29 -20.61
C ASN A 286 -10.93 9.02 -21.96
N ASN A 287 -10.15 8.69 -22.99
CA ASN A 287 -10.70 8.31 -24.29
C ASN A 287 -11.54 7.03 -24.16
N TYR A 288 -11.03 6.01 -23.47
CA TYR A 288 -11.76 4.77 -23.21
C TYR A 288 -13.07 5.01 -22.44
N LEU A 289 -13.04 5.85 -21.39
CA LEU A 289 -14.25 6.23 -20.65
C LEU A 289 -15.24 6.98 -21.55
N SER A 290 -14.76 7.86 -22.43
CA SER A 290 -15.65 8.57 -23.36
C SER A 290 -16.34 7.62 -24.34
N GLU A 291 -15.62 6.63 -24.86
CA GLU A 291 -16.17 5.59 -25.74
C GLU A 291 -17.19 4.71 -25.01
N GLN A 292 -16.90 4.29 -23.77
CA GLN A 292 -17.85 3.54 -22.95
C GLN A 292 -19.13 4.34 -22.67
N ASN A 293 -18.99 5.63 -22.37
CA ASN A 293 -20.13 6.50 -22.10
C ASN A 293 -21.03 6.67 -23.34
N VAL A 294 -20.45 6.72 -24.54
CA VAL A 294 -21.21 6.71 -25.80
C VAL A 294 -21.88 5.35 -26.04
N ALA A 295 -21.16 4.25 -25.83
CA ALA A 295 -21.73 2.90 -26.01
C ALA A 295 -22.91 2.59 -25.07
N GLN A 296 -22.92 3.18 -23.86
CA GLN A 296 -23.99 3.00 -22.88
C GLN A 296 -25.14 4.02 -23.04
N GLN A 297 -25.08 4.91 -24.03
CA GLN A 297 -26.05 6.00 -24.18
C GLN A 297 -27.48 5.49 -24.40
N ASP A 298 -27.66 4.43 -25.20
CA ASP A 298 -28.97 3.81 -25.44
C ASP A 298 -29.57 3.16 -24.19
N GLN A 299 -28.73 2.58 -23.32
CA GLN A 299 -29.17 2.02 -22.05
C GLN A 299 -29.58 3.15 -21.08
N LYS A 300 -28.80 4.25 -21.05
CA LYS A 300 -29.10 5.42 -20.24
C LYS A 300 -30.38 6.12 -20.69
N GLU A 301 -30.66 6.21 -21.99
CA GLU A 301 -31.93 6.75 -22.48
C GLU A 301 -33.14 5.93 -22.02
N LYS A 302 -32.99 4.60 -21.93
CA LYS A 302 -34.04 3.73 -21.36
C LYS A 302 -34.21 3.97 -19.87
N GLU A 303 -33.11 4.10 -19.14
CA GLU A 303 -33.13 4.39 -17.69
C GLU A 303 -33.74 5.76 -17.37
N ILE A 304 -33.41 6.79 -18.16
CA ILE A 304 -34.04 8.13 -18.10
C ILE A 304 -35.55 8.00 -18.28
N LYS A 305 -36.00 7.29 -19.32
CA LYS A 305 -37.44 7.10 -19.59
C LYS A 305 -38.14 6.33 -18.46
N GLU A 306 -37.48 5.39 -17.80
CA GLU A 306 -38.03 4.67 -16.66
C GLU A 306 -38.09 5.51 -15.37
N LYS A 307 -37.02 6.26 -15.04
CA LYS A 307 -36.98 7.16 -13.88
C LYS A 307 -38.04 8.27 -14.03
N ILE A 308 -38.16 8.89 -15.20
CA ILE A 308 -39.21 9.88 -15.49
C ILE A 308 -40.61 9.29 -15.26
N LYS A 309 -40.89 8.10 -15.83
CA LYS A 309 -42.19 7.43 -15.64
C LYS A 309 -42.48 7.11 -14.17
N LYS A 310 -41.47 6.83 -13.35
CA LYS A 310 -41.64 6.59 -11.91
C LYS A 310 -41.94 7.89 -11.17
N GLU A 311 -41.16 8.95 -11.41
CA GLU A 311 -41.34 10.24 -10.72
C GLU A 311 -42.65 10.94 -11.09
N GLU A 312 -43.03 10.92 -12.37
CA GLU A 312 -44.32 11.44 -12.85
C GLU A 312 -45.50 10.74 -12.16
N LYS A 313 -45.44 9.42 -11.98
CA LYS A 313 -46.46 8.63 -11.28
C LYS A 313 -46.48 8.93 -9.78
N GLN A 314 -45.31 9.12 -9.17
CA GLN A 314 -45.19 9.33 -7.73
C GLN A 314 -45.67 10.72 -7.30
N HIS A 315 -45.46 11.73 -8.15
CA HIS A 315 -45.85 13.12 -7.89
C HIS A 315 -47.19 13.53 -8.55
N LYS A 316 -47.90 12.60 -9.21
CA LYS A 316 -49.16 12.85 -9.96
C LYS A 316 -49.05 14.05 -10.90
N VAL A 317 -47.95 14.08 -11.66
CA VAL A 317 -47.61 15.22 -12.51
C VAL A 317 -48.38 15.14 -13.83
N GLU A 318 -49.42 15.96 -13.97
CA GLU A 318 -50.27 15.97 -15.16
C GLU A 318 -49.94 17.12 -16.13
N LYS A 319 -49.37 18.23 -15.63
CA LYS A 319 -49.10 19.43 -16.43
C LYS A 319 -47.81 19.31 -17.26
N PRO A 320 -47.81 19.76 -18.53
CA PRO A 320 -46.63 19.68 -19.41
C PRO A 320 -45.39 20.39 -18.86
N GLU A 321 -45.57 21.53 -18.19
CA GLU A 321 -44.47 22.31 -17.61
C GLU A 321 -43.80 21.61 -16.43
N GLU A 322 -44.57 20.86 -15.63
CA GLU A 322 -44.01 20.09 -14.51
C GLU A 322 -43.33 18.80 -15.02
N LYS A 323 -43.85 18.16 -16.06
CA LYS A 323 -43.17 17.03 -16.73
C LYS A 323 -41.82 17.43 -17.32
N ALA A 324 -41.74 18.60 -17.95
CA ALA A 324 -40.49 19.13 -18.47
C ALA A 324 -39.48 19.44 -17.35
N LYS A 325 -39.96 19.90 -16.17
CA LYS A 325 -39.10 20.11 -14.99
C LYS A 325 -38.59 18.78 -14.43
N VAL A 326 -39.46 17.78 -14.28
CA VAL A 326 -39.09 16.42 -13.84
C VAL A 326 -38.08 15.80 -14.81
N GLU A 327 -38.32 15.88 -16.12
CA GLU A 327 -37.36 15.38 -17.12
C GLU A 327 -36.00 16.08 -17.03
N ALA A 328 -35.98 17.40 -16.86
CA ALA A 328 -34.74 18.17 -16.71
C ALA A 328 -34.00 17.82 -15.40
N GLU A 329 -34.73 17.57 -14.31
CA GLU A 329 -34.18 17.21 -13.01
C GLU A 329 -33.59 15.80 -13.02
N VAL A 330 -34.32 14.81 -13.56
CA VAL A 330 -33.84 13.43 -13.75
C VAL A 330 -32.60 13.38 -14.64
N LYS A 331 -32.58 14.11 -15.76
CA LYS A 331 -31.40 14.21 -16.63
C LYS A 331 -30.21 14.79 -15.88
N LYS A 332 -30.41 15.86 -15.12
CA LYS A 332 -29.36 16.52 -14.34
C LYS A 332 -28.83 15.65 -13.20
N GLU A 333 -29.68 14.84 -12.58
CA GLU A 333 -29.28 13.88 -11.54
C GLU A 333 -28.44 12.75 -12.15
N LEU A 334 -28.88 12.15 -13.25
CA LEU A 334 -28.14 11.09 -13.95
C LEU A 334 -26.80 11.58 -14.50
N GLU A 335 -26.72 12.81 -15.02
CA GLU A 335 -25.43 13.41 -15.40
C GLU A 335 -24.48 13.58 -14.22
N LYS A 336 -25.01 13.92 -13.03
CA LYS A 336 -24.20 14.00 -11.80
C LYS A 336 -23.76 12.60 -11.36
N GLU A 337 -24.63 11.60 -11.39
CA GLU A 337 -24.31 10.21 -11.08
C GLU A 337 -23.19 9.70 -12.01
N GLN A 338 -23.32 9.92 -13.32
CA GLN A 338 -22.31 9.53 -14.29
C GLN A 338 -20.98 10.27 -14.10
N LYS A 339 -21.00 11.57 -13.79
CA LYS A 339 -19.77 12.32 -13.46
C LYS A 339 -19.10 11.74 -12.22
N LYS A 340 -19.89 11.37 -11.21
CA LYS A 340 -19.40 10.75 -9.97
C LYS A 340 -18.79 9.38 -10.25
N GLU A 341 -19.49 8.52 -11.01
CA GLU A 341 -19.01 7.21 -11.42
C GLU A 341 -17.70 7.29 -12.23
N ASN A 342 -17.63 8.21 -13.20
CA ASN A 342 -16.41 8.46 -13.97
C ASN A 342 -15.24 8.92 -13.08
N GLN A 343 -15.50 9.82 -12.13
CA GLN A 343 -14.48 10.29 -11.17
C GLN A 343 -14.01 9.16 -10.26
N GLU A 344 -14.94 8.36 -9.75
CA GLU A 344 -14.63 7.22 -8.91
C GLU A 344 -13.81 6.20 -9.72
N ASN A 345 -14.19 5.85 -10.95
CA ASN A 345 -13.43 4.95 -11.80
C ASN A 345 -12.02 5.50 -12.08
N LEU A 346 -11.88 6.82 -12.26
CA LEU A 346 -10.58 7.44 -12.38
C LEU A 346 -9.74 7.32 -11.09
N ILE A 347 -10.33 7.30 -9.91
CA ILE A 347 -9.59 7.16 -8.65
C ILE A 347 -9.21 5.69 -8.42
N PHE A 348 -10.20 4.79 -8.42
CA PHE A 348 -10.04 3.40 -8.00
C PHE A 348 -9.72 2.45 -9.16
N SER A 349 -9.76 2.92 -10.41
CA SER A 349 -9.44 2.15 -11.62
C SER A 349 -10.35 0.93 -11.82
N GLY A 350 -11.65 1.09 -11.58
CA GLY A 350 -12.68 0.06 -11.79
C GLY A 350 -12.89 -0.91 -10.63
N ARG A 351 -12.17 -0.75 -9.52
CA ARG A 351 -12.29 -1.62 -8.33
C ARG A 351 -13.66 -1.58 -7.65
N GLN A 352 -14.47 -0.55 -7.90
CA GLN A 352 -15.84 -0.47 -7.39
C GLN A 352 -16.69 -1.66 -7.82
N VAL A 353 -16.52 -2.12 -9.06
CA VAL A 353 -17.29 -3.25 -9.59
C VAL A 353 -17.00 -4.52 -8.79
N TYR A 354 -15.74 -4.71 -8.39
CA TYR A 354 -15.35 -5.83 -7.54
C TYR A 354 -15.84 -5.64 -6.11
N GLU A 355 -15.80 -4.43 -5.57
CA GLU A 355 -16.34 -4.11 -4.24
C GLU A 355 -17.86 -4.38 -4.17
N GLU A 356 -18.62 -3.95 -5.18
CA GLU A 356 -20.06 -4.19 -5.29
C GLU A 356 -20.40 -5.68 -5.39
N ARG A 357 -19.63 -6.43 -6.18
CA ARG A 357 -19.73 -7.89 -6.23
C ARG A 357 -19.55 -8.51 -4.83
N HIS A 358 -18.54 -8.07 -4.07
CA HIS A 358 -18.32 -8.58 -2.70
C HIS A 358 -19.41 -8.14 -1.72
N LYS A 359 -19.95 -6.92 -1.86
CA LYS A 359 -21.12 -6.47 -1.07
C LYS A 359 -22.31 -7.39 -1.31
N GLN A 360 -22.55 -7.79 -2.54
CA GLN A 360 -23.63 -8.74 -2.85
C GLN A 360 -23.36 -10.12 -2.23
N PHE A 361 -22.15 -10.66 -2.42
CA PHE A 361 -21.76 -11.93 -1.78
C PHE A 361 -21.94 -11.87 -0.26
N PHE A 362 -21.54 -10.76 0.36
CA PHE A 362 -21.66 -10.58 1.80
C PHE A 362 -23.11 -10.50 2.24
N LYS A 363 -24.01 -9.86 1.49
CA LYS A 363 -25.45 -9.81 1.81
C LYS A 363 -26.06 -11.22 1.82
N GLU A 364 -25.75 -12.01 0.80
CA GLU A 364 -26.26 -13.37 0.60
C GLU A 364 -25.58 -14.41 1.52
N ALA A 365 -24.40 -14.10 2.05
CA ALA A 365 -23.62 -15.02 2.86
C ALA A 365 -24.31 -15.43 4.19
N PRO A 366 -24.13 -16.68 4.64
CA PRO A 366 -24.55 -17.11 5.95
C PRO A 366 -23.82 -16.34 7.07
N MET A 367 -24.43 -16.32 8.25
CA MET A 367 -23.90 -15.55 9.38
C MET A 367 -22.47 -15.97 9.77
N SER A 368 -22.12 -17.25 9.60
CA SER A 368 -20.76 -17.73 9.89
C SER A 368 -19.71 -17.04 9.00
N GLN A 369 -19.97 -16.88 7.70
CA GLN A 369 -19.09 -16.15 6.79
C GLN A 369 -19.11 -14.64 7.01
N LYS A 370 -20.23 -14.06 7.44
CA LYS A 370 -20.26 -12.63 7.82
C LYS A 370 -19.35 -12.32 9.01
N LEU A 371 -19.29 -13.25 9.98
CA LEU A 371 -18.49 -13.10 11.19
C LEU A 371 -17.01 -13.49 10.99
N PHE A 372 -16.75 -14.62 10.33
CA PHE A 372 -15.42 -15.22 10.18
C PHE A 372 -14.82 -15.12 8.78
N GLY A 373 -15.53 -14.47 7.85
CA GLY A 373 -15.07 -14.15 6.51
C GLY A 373 -15.51 -15.13 5.43
N MET A 374 -15.67 -14.62 4.21
CA MET A 374 -16.00 -15.40 3.01
C MET A 374 -14.77 -16.09 2.39
N GLY A 375 -13.58 -15.89 2.96
CA GLY A 375 -12.32 -16.41 2.44
C GLY A 375 -11.87 -15.71 1.17
N TYR A 376 -10.80 -16.21 0.56
CA TYR A 376 -10.15 -15.59 -0.60
C TYR A 376 -11.15 -15.29 -1.74
N ALA A 377 -11.26 -14.02 -2.15
CA ALA A 377 -12.11 -13.54 -3.25
C ALA A 377 -13.63 -13.75 -3.06
N GLY A 378 -14.09 -13.84 -1.80
CA GLY A 378 -15.49 -14.00 -1.47
C GLY A 378 -16.14 -15.27 -2.04
N ASN A 379 -17.48 -15.30 -2.10
CA ASN A 379 -18.25 -16.42 -2.67
C ASN A 379 -18.34 -16.35 -4.21
N PHE A 380 -17.17 -16.32 -4.87
CA PHE A 380 -17.09 -16.31 -6.34
C PHE A 380 -17.74 -17.55 -6.96
N LYS A 381 -18.19 -17.43 -8.22
CA LYS A 381 -18.87 -18.49 -8.98
C LYS A 381 -17.97 -19.06 -10.07
N TYR A 382 -18.42 -20.13 -10.70
CA TYR A 382 -17.83 -20.62 -11.95
C TYR A 382 -18.13 -19.64 -13.10
N ASN A 383 -17.15 -19.42 -13.97
CA ASN A 383 -17.34 -18.70 -15.23
C ASN A 383 -18.08 -19.57 -16.28
N GLU A 384 -18.32 -19.02 -17.47
CA GLU A 384 -18.99 -19.73 -18.57
C GLU A 384 -18.25 -20.99 -19.01
N GLN A 385 -16.93 -21.01 -18.83
CA GLN A 385 -16.04 -22.15 -19.09
C GLN A 385 -16.05 -23.20 -17.97
N LYS A 386 -16.91 -23.03 -16.94
CA LYS A 386 -17.00 -23.87 -15.74
C LYS A 386 -15.72 -23.91 -14.91
N GLU A 387 -14.90 -22.86 -14.99
CA GLU A 387 -13.71 -22.69 -14.16
C GLU A 387 -13.99 -21.67 -13.02
N PRO A 388 -13.37 -21.84 -11.84
CA PRO A 388 -13.42 -20.83 -10.78
C PRO A 388 -13.00 -19.43 -11.27
N ASP A 389 -13.80 -18.37 -11.01
CA ASP A 389 -13.46 -16.96 -11.29
C ASP A 389 -13.19 -16.14 -10.01
N PRO A 390 -12.13 -16.45 -9.22
CA PRO A 390 -11.80 -15.65 -8.05
C PRO A 390 -11.22 -14.30 -8.46
N LYS A 391 -11.86 -13.22 -8.02
CA LYS A 391 -11.33 -11.85 -8.14
C LYS A 391 -11.47 -11.13 -6.81
N LEU A 392 -10.36 -10.56 -6.32
CA LEU A 392 -10.33 -9.70 -5.14
C LEU A 392 -10.80 -8.28 -5.50
N ILE A 393 -11.05 -7.45 -4.48
CA ILE A 393 -11.35 -6.02 -4.66
C ILE A 393 -10.06 -5.26 -4.99
N GLU A 394 -8.91 -5.74 -4.51
CA GLU A 394 -7.60 -5.08 -4.58
C GLU A 394 -7.54 -3.78 -3.74
N MET A 395 -8.24 -3.77 -2.60
CA MET A 395 -8.23 -2.68 -1.64
C MET A 395 -8.11 -3.29 -0.24
N ASP A 396 -6.98 -3.08 0.43
CA ASP A 396 -6.57 -3.93 1.56
C ASP A 396 -7.62 -4.01 2.67
N PHE A 397 -8.18 -2.87 3.08
CA PHE A 397 -9.19 -2.84 4.15
C PHE A 397 -10.52 -3.46 3.74
N HIS A 398 -10.91 -3.34 2.47
CA HIS A 398 -12.15 -3.93 1.97
C HIS A 398 -11.98 -5.44 1.84
N ASP A 399 -10.88 -5.88 1.23
CA ASP A 399 -10.52 -7.31 1.15
C ASP A 399 -10.47 -7.92 2.55
N TRP A 400 -9.82 -7.28 3.52
CA TRP A 400 -9.80 -7.79 4.89
C TRP A 400 -11.19 -7.88 5.53
N PHE A 401 -12.05 -6.89 5.33
CA PHE A 401 -13.39 -6.87 5.90
C PHE A 401 -14.25 -8.02 5.35
N TYR A 402 -14.28 -8.21 4.03
CA TYR A 402 -15.12 -9.22 3.41
C TYR A 402 -14.53 -10.64 3.52
N ASP A 403 -13.21 -10.78 3.38
CA ASP A 403 -12.57 -12.09 3.30
C ASP A 403 -12.30 -12.70 4.68
N PHE A 404 -12.03 -11.88 5.72
CA PHE A 404 -11.84 -12.33 7.11
C PHE A 404 -13.02 -12.04 8.03
N GLY A 405 -14.04 -11.34 7.53
CA GLY A 405 -15.28 -11.06 8.25
C GLY A 405 -15.10 -10.05 9.37
N ILE A 406 -16.21 -9.73 10.05
CA ILE A 406 -16.23 -8.66 11.07
C ILE A 406 -15.25 -8.95 12.21
N ILE A 407 -15.18 -10.20 12.71
CA ILE A 407 -14.33 -10.57 13.84
C ILE A 407 -12.86 -10.57 13.42
N GLY A 408 -12.54 -11.20 12.28
CA GLY A 408 -11.18 -11.24 11.75
C GLY A 408 -10.65 -9.84 11.47
N PHE A 409 -11.43 -9.00 10.79
CA PHE A 409 -11.10 -7.61 10.51
C PHE A 409 -10.84 -6.81 11.79
N ALA A 410 -11.75 -6.87 12.77
CA ALA A 410 -11.57 -6.17 14.03
C ALA A 410 -10.27 -6.57 14.73
N LEU A 411 -9.99 -7.89 14.81
CA LEU A 411 -8.78 -8.42 15.42
C LEU A 411 -7.50 -7.96 14.68
N MET A 412 -7.53 -8.02 13.35
CA MET A 412 -6.46 -7.56 12.46
C MET A 412 -6.16 -6.05 12.61
N MET A 413 -7.19 -5.23 12.86
CA MET A 413 -7.02 -3.79 13.04
C MET A 413 -6.45 -3.40 14.42
N ILE A 414 -6.52 -4.28 15.44
CA ILE A 414 -6.11 -3.96 16.82
C ILE A 414 -4.68 -3.39 16.91
N PRO A 415 -3.63 -4.03 16.35
CA PRO A 415 -2.27 -3.49 16.47
C PRO A 415 -2.12 -2.11 15.83
N PHE A 416 -2.76 -1.89 14.68
CA PHE A 416 -2.68 -0.61 13.95
C PHE A 416 -3.40 0.50 14.72
N ILE A 417 -4.58 0.23 15.26
CA ILE A 417 -5.32 1.18 16.10
C ILE A 417 -4.55 1.47 17.39
N TYR A 418 -4.06 0.43 18.08
CA TYR A 418 -3.33 0.57 19.34
C TYR A 418 -2.06 1.42 19.18
N TYR A 419 -1.20 1.08 18.22
CA TYR A 419 0.02 1.86 17.99
C TYR A 419 -0.29 3.22 17.36
N GLY A 420 -1.30 3.33 16.51
CA GLY A 420 -1.76 4.60 15.94
C GLY A 420 -2.17 5.59 17.03
N LEU A 421 -2.99 5.16 18.00
CA LEU A 421 -3.39 5.99 19.14
C LEU A 421 -2.18 6.39 20.00
N ARG A 422 -1.26 5.46 20.29
CA ARG A 422 -0.04 5.78 21.05
C ARG A 422 0.88 6.77 20.32
N ILE A 423 0.99 6.66 19.00
CA ILE A 423 1.72 7.62 18.17
C ILE A 423 1.05 9.00 18.28
N LEU A 424 -0.27 9.09 18.13
CA LEU A 424 -1.01 10.36 18.25
C LEU A 424 -0.84 10.99 19.64
N ILE A 425 -0.96 10.19 20.70
CA ILE A 425 -0.71 10.66 22.07
C ILE A 425 0.72 11.19 22.19
N ALA A 426 1.71 10.45 21.70
CA ALA A 426 3.10 10.89 21.72
C ALA A 426 3.30 12.23 20.98
N PHE A 427 2.67 12.42 19.81
CA PHE A 427 2.72 13.67 19.05
C PHE A 427 2.16 14.86 19.84
N VAL A 428 1.09 14.65 20.60
CA VAL A 428 0.46 15.70 21.42
C VAL A 428 1.29 15.99 22.67
N THR A 429 1.72 14.95 23.40
CA THR A 429 2.41 15.12 24.70
C THR A 429 3.88 15.51 24.55
N ARG A 430 4.55 15.10 23.46
CA ARG A 430 5.98 15.37 23.19
C ARG A 430 6.18 16.17 21.90
N PHE A 431 5.25 17.07 21.60
CA PHE A 431 5.23 17.83 20.34
C PHE A 431 6.59 18.48 20.01
N LYS A 432 7.22 19.17 20.97
CA LYS A 432 8.51 19.86 20.73
C LYS A 432 9.65 18.92 20.36
N GLU A 433 9.64 17.68 20.86
CA GLU A 433 10.67 16.68 20.58
C GLU A 433 10.44 16.02 19.22
N ILE A 434 9.18 15.76 18.89
CA ILE A 434 8.79 15.01 17.69
C ILE A 434 8.65 15.92 16.47
N PHE A 435 8.41 17.22 16.64
CA PHE A 435 8.18 18.15 15.53
C PHE A 435 9.47 18.51 14.79
N ASN A 436 9.98 17.58 13.98
CA ASN A 436 11.17 17.75 13.16
C ASN A 436 11.11 16.90 11.87
N VAL A 437 12.02 17.16 10.93
CA VAL A 437 12.08 16.45 9.63
C VAL A 437 12.10 14.92 9.79
N LYS A 438 12.80 14.36 10.79
CA LYS A 438 12.89 12.90 10.97
C LYS A 438 11.50 12.29 11.14
N TYR A 439 10.74 12.73 12.13
CA TYR A 439 9.42 12.16 12.39
C TYR A 439 8.39 12.60 11.37
N GLY A 440 8.51 13.81 10.81
CA GLY A 440 7.63 14.26 9.73
C GLY A 440 7.73 13.38 8.48
N MET A 441 8.94 13.02 8.04
CA MET A 441 9.12 12.16 6.87
C MET A 441 8.76 10.69 7.15
N ILE A 442 9.03 10.17 8.36
CA ILE A 442 8.56 8.84 8.77
C ILE A 442 7.02 8.81 8.78
N SER A 443 6.37 9.86 9.28
CA SER A 443 4.91 9.96 9.28
C SER A 443 4.35 10.07 7.87
N ALA A 444 4.99 10.84 6.99
CA ALA A 444 4.61 10.90 5.58
C ALA A 444 4.67 9.53 4.90
N SER A 445 5.70 8.71 5.20
CA SER A 445 5.79 7.31 4.73
C SER A 445 4.60 6.47 5.18
N LEU A 446 4.25 6.52 6.47
CA LEU A 446 3.14 5.74 7.02
C LEU A 446 1.78 6.21 6.51
N VAL A 447 1.56 7.52 6.40
CA VAL A 447 0.32 8.10 5.86
C VAL A 447 0.16 7.73 4.39
N LEU A 448 1.24 7.79 3.60
CA LEU A 448 1.22 7.32 2.22
C LEU A 448 0.91 5.82 2.15
N ALA A 449 1.56 4.99 2.97
CA ALA A 449 1.28 3.57 3.02
C ALA A 449 -0.21 3.29 3.30
N LEU A 450 -0.80 3.92 4.32
CA LEU A 450 -2.21 3.72 4.66
C LEU A 450 -3.17 4.28 3.60
N GLY A 451 -2.83 5.42 2.99
CA GLY A 451 -3.61 6.00 1.88
C GLY A 451 -3.60 5.10 0.65
N ILE A 452 -2.45 4.51 0.32
CA ILE A 452 -2.31 3.55 -0.79
C ILE A 452 -3.06 2.27 -0.46
N ALA A 453 -2.96 1.74 0.77
CA ALA A 453 -3.70 0.57 1.22
C ALA A 453 -5.22 0.74 1.04
N TYR A 454 -5.72 1.96 1.28
CA TYR A 454 -7.13 2.30 1.11
C TYR A 454 -7.53 2.46 -0.37
N ILE A 455 -6.75 3.14 -1.20
CA ILE A 455 -7.15 3.51 -2.57
C ILE A 455 -6.77 2.45 -3.61
N ALA A 456 -5.55 1.91 -3.50
CA ALA A 456 -4.94 1.07 -4.53
C ALA A 456 -4.59 -0.36 -4.07
N GLY A 457 -4.59 -0.59 -2.75
CA GLY A 457 -4.31 -1.89 -2.12
C GLY A 457 -2.85 -2.30 -2.17
N HIS A 458 -2.63 -3.60 -1.92
CA HIS A 458 -1.35 -4.31 -1.98
C HIS A 458 -0.32 -3.91 -0.91
N ILE A 459 -0.65 -3.09 0.08
CA ILE A 459 0.28 -2.75 1.17
C ILE A 459 0.23 -3.82 2.24
N LEU A 460 -0.98 -4.14 2.71
CA LEU A 460 -1.20 -5.08 3.81
C LEU A 460 -1.42 -6.52 3.33
N THR A 461 -1.70 -6.70 2.04
CA THR A 461 -2.00 -7.99 1.41
C THR A 461 -0.82 -8.59 0.63
N ALA A 462 0.18 -7.80 0.24
CA ALA A 462 1.38 -8.28 -0.47
C ALA A 462 2.61 -8.28 0.46
N PRO A 463 3.19 -9.46 0.78
CA PRO A 463 4.35 -9.56 1.69
C PRO A 463 5.58 -8.73 1.30
N GLY A 464 5.83 -8.57 -0.01
CA GLY A 464 6.96 -7.79 -0.52
C GLY A 464 6.82 -6.29 -0.27
N VAL A 465 5.59 -5.77 -0.30
CA VAL A 465 5.28 -4.37 -0.02
C VAL A 465 5.15 -4.13 1.49
N GLY A 466 4.39 -4.99 2.16
CA GLY A 466 4.04 -4.85 3.58
C GLY A 466 5.23 -4.85 4.51
N ILE A 467 6.35 -5.49 4.15
CA ILE A 467 7.57 -5.45 4.96
C ILE A 467 8.13 -4.04 5.12
N TYR A 468 8.09 -3.19 4.09
CA TYR A 468 8.59 -1.81 4.21
C TYR A 468 7.71 -0.98 5.14
N PHE A 469 6.38 -1.12 5.01
CA PHE A 469 5.43 -0.49 5.93
C PHE A 469 5.69 -0.93 7.38
N VAL A 470 5.80 -2.24 7.61
CA VAL A 470 6.06 -2.82 8.93
C VAL A 470 7.38 -2.33 9.53
N VAL A 471 8.44 -2.28 8.73
CA VAL A 471 9.77 -1.83 9.19
C VAL A 471 9.74 -0.36 9.60
N VAL A 472 9.10 0.50 8.81
CA VAL A 472 8.96 1.92 9.12
C VAL A 472 8.12 2.11 10.39
N LEU A 473 7.01 1.40 10.51
CA LEU A 473 6.13 1.45 11.68
C LEU A 473 6.85 0.97 12.95
N ALA A 474 7.53 -0.18 12.88
CA ALA A 474 8.31 -0.73 13.99
C ALA A 474 9.44 0.22 14.41
N CYS A 475 10.13 0.84 13.45
CA CYS A 475 11.16 1.83 13.73
C CYS A 475 10.58 3.02 14.48
N LEU A 476 9.41 3.54 14.09
CA LEU A 476 8.77 4.66 14.76
C LEU A 476 8.34 4.29 16.20
N ILE A 477 7.70 3.13 16.37
CA ILE A 477 7.24 2.63 17.69
C ILE A 477 8.41 2.54 18.68
N VAL A 478 9.52 1.93 18.26
CA VAL A 478 10.67 1.69 19.14
C VAL A 478 11.48 2.97 19.38
N ASP A 479 11.59 3.83 18.37
CA ASP A 479 12.30 5.11 18.51
C ASP A 479 11.54 6.05 19.47
N LEU A 480 10.21 6.06 19.42
CA LEU A 480 9.34 6.81 20.32
C LEU A 480 9.14 6.17 21.71
N GLU A 481 9.60 4.94 21.94
CA GLU A 481 9.46 4.22 23.22
C GLU A 481 7.99 4.01 23.65
N ILE A 482 7.13 3.69 22.68
CA ILE A 482 5.69 3.53 22.89
C ILE A 482 5.22 2.07 22.76
N GLU A 483 6.14 1.12 22.83
CA GLU A 483 5.87 -0.32 22.73
C GLU A 483 5.23 -0.91 23.99
#